data_AF-A0A2V7K2S3-F1
#
_entry.id   AF-A0A2V7K2S3-F1
#
_cell.length_a   1.000
_cell.length_b   1.000
_cell.length_c   1.000
_cell.angle_alpha   90.00
_cell.angle_beta   90.00
_cell.angle_gamma   90.00
#
_symmetry.space_group_name_H-M   'P 1'
#
loop_
_entity.id
_entity.type
_entity.pdbx_description
1 polymer ?
#
loop_
_entity_poly.entity_id
_entity_poly.type
_entity_poly.pdbx_seq_one_letter_code
_entity_poly.pdbx_strand_id
1 'polypeptide(L)' 'MLRPYLPFLLLLLFVVANAAGMIGLSHLVGPKRPTPLKDAPYESGMPPLGSARERFSIKFYLVA' A
#
# COMPACT_ATOMS: atom_id res chain seq x y z
N MET A 1 -36.67 -4.05 1.63
CA MET A 1 -35.64 -5.02 2.08
C MET A 1 -34.21 -4.46 2.10
N LEU A 2 -33.84 -3.44 1.31
CA LEU A 2 -32.45 -2.91 1.25
C LEU A 2 -32.04 -1.91 2.35
N ARG A 3 -32.99 -1.35 3.10
CA ARG A 3 -32.74 -0.33 4.14
C ARG A 3 -31.71 -0.72 5.21
N PRO A 4 -31.60 -1.99 5.65
CA PRO A 4 -30.59 -2.40 6.63
C PRO A 4 -29.13 -2.33 6.14
N TYR A 5 -28.88 -2.32 4.83
CA TYR A 5 -27.53 -2.28 4.27
C TYR A 5 -27.00 -0.85 4.05
N LEU A 6 -27.89 0.14 4.07
CA LEU A 6 -27.50 1.54 3.90
C LEU A 6 -26.48 2.01 4.97
N PRO A 7 -26.66 1.70 6.27
CA PRO A 7 -25.66 2.03 7.28
C PRO A 7 -24.29 1.39 7.03
N PHE A 8 -24.26 0.13 6.56
CA PHE A 8 -23.01 -0.55 6.23
C PHE A 8 -22.29 0.12 5.07
N LEU A 9 -23.02 0.50 4.02
CA LEU A 9 -22.44 1.19 2.86
C LEU A 9 -21.90 2.57 3.23
N LEU A 10 -22.62 3.31 4.08
CA LEU A 10 -22.16 4.60 4.59
C LEU A 10 -20.90 4.45 5.45
N LEU A 11 -20.84 3.43 6.30
CA LEU A 11 -19.65 3.14 7.10
C LEU A 11 -18.46 2.78 6.21
N LEU A 12 -18.65 1.93 5.20
CA LEU A 12 -17.60 1.56 4.25
C LEU A 12 -17.07 2.82 3.53
N LEU A 13 -17.97 3.66 3.03
CA LEU A 13 -17.60 4.91 2.36
C LEU A 13 -16.82 5.83 3.29
N PHE A 14 -17.26 5.96 4.54
CA PHE A 14 -16.58 6.78 5.53
C PHE A 14 -15.16 6.28 5.81
N VAL A 15 -14.96 4.98 6.02
CA VAL A 15 -13.63 4.41 6.30
C VAL A 15 -12.70 4.57 5.10
N VAL A 16 -13.18 4.31 3.89
CA VAL A 16 -12.38 4.51 2.66
C VAL A 16 -12.02 5.98 2.49
N ALA A 17 -12.99 6.89 2.64
CA ALA A 17 -12.75 8.33 2.54
C ALA A 17 -11.77 8.83 3.62
N ASN A 18 -11.86 8.30 4.84
CA ASN A 18 -10.95 8.65 5.92
C ASN A 18 -9.52 8.19 5.63
N ALA A 19 -9.32 6.93 5.22
CA ALA A 19 -8.00 6.41 4.86
C ALA A 19 -7.38 7.18 3.69
N ALA A 20 -8.13 7.41 2.62
CA ALA A 20 -7.69 8.19 1.48
C ALA A 20 -7.38 9.65 1.87
N GLY A 21 -8.20 10.25 2.73
CA GLY A 21 -8.01 11.60 3.25
C GLY A 21 -6.72 11.74 4.06
N MET A 22 -6.41 10.78 4.93
CA MET A 22 -5.17 10.78 5.71
C MET A 22 -3.94 10.66 4.81
N ILE A 23 -3.95 9.72 3.86
CA ILE A 23 -2.84 9.54 2.90
C ILE A 23 -2.67 10.78 2.02
N GLY A 24 -3.78 11.31 1.48
CA GLY A 24 -3.77 12.49 0.63
C GLY A 24 -3.27 13.74 1.37
N LEU A 25 -3.73 13.95 2.61
CA LEU A 25 -3.27 15.07 3.43
C LEU A 25 -1.79 14.94 3.79
N SER A 26 -1.34 13.75 4.18
CA SER A 26 0.08 13.48 4.45
C SER A 26 0.95 13.77 3.23
N HIS A 27 0.52 13.34 2.04
CA HIS A 27 1.24 13.60 0.79
C HIS A 27 1.26 15.07 0.39
N LEU A 28 0.19 15.82 0.68
CA LEU A 28 0.09 17.25 0.33
C LEU A 28 0.89 18.15 1.28
N VAL A 29 0.84 17.86 2.58
CA VAL A 29 1.46 18.70 3.63
C VAL A 29 2.92 18.32 3.90
N GLY A 30 3.30 17.07 3.63
CA GLY A 30 4.65 16.56 3.89
C GLY A 30 5.77 17.25 3.10
N PRO A 31 6.98 17.40 3.67
CA PRO A 31 8.11 18.00 2.96
C PRO A 31 8.57 17.12 1.80
N LYS A 32 8.66 17.68 0.60
CA LYS A 32 9.06 16.96 -0.61
C LYS A 32 10.58 17.07 -0.81
N ARG A 33 11.30 15.96 -0.60
CA ARG A 33 12.76 15.87 -0.77
C ARG A 33 13.17 14.57 -1.49
N PRO A 34 12.71 14.35 -2.74
CA PRO A 34 13.08 13.17 -3.51
C PRO A 34 14.58 13.21 -3.84
N THR A 35 15.25 12.07 -3.74
CA THR A 35 16.63 11.89 -4.18
C THR A 35 16.76 10.50 -4.80
N PRO A 36 17.65 10.31 -5.80
CA PRO A 36 17.83 9.00 -6.43
C PRO A 36 18.10 7.87 -5.44
N LEU A 37 18.81 8.17 -4.34
CA LEU A 37 19.09 7.20 -3.27
C LEU A 37 17.85 6.85 -2.44
N LYS A 38 16.94 7.80 -2.17
CA LYS A 38 15.69 7.55 -1.43
C LYS A 38 14.66 6.79 -2.25
N ASP A 39 14.74 6.92 -3.57
CA ASP A 39 13.86 6.24 -4.52
C ASP A 39 14.41 4.86 -4.94
N ALA A 40 15.63 4.52 -4.53
CA ALA A 40 16.25 3.22 -4.79
C ALA A 40 15.75 2.13 -3.82
N PRO A 41 15.67 0.86 -4.27
CA PRO A 41 15.42 -0.27 -3.37
C PRO A 41 16.44 -0.35 -2.23
N TYR A 42 15.97 -0.75 -1.05
CA TYR A 42 16.84 -0.96 0.10
C TYR A 42 17.59 -2.29 -0.02
N GLU A 43 18.93 -2.23 -0.03
CA GLU A 43 19.82 -3.41 -0.12
C GLU A 43 21.00 -3.33 0.86
N SER A 44 20.76 -2.84 2.09
CA SER A 44 21.78 -2.71 3.16
C SER A 44 23.08 -2.00 2.73
N GLY A 45 22.98 -1.04 1.80
CA GLY A 45 24.11 -0.29 1.26
C GLY A 45 24.77 -0.92 0.02
N MET A 46 24.30 -2.09 -0.42
CA MET A 46 24.77 -2.75 -1.64
C MET A 46 23.92 -2.32 -2.84
N PRO A 47 24.49 -2.31 -4.06
CA PRO A 47 23.68 -2.21 -5.27
C PRO A 47 22.78 -3.45 -5.40
N PRO A 48 21.54 -3.32 -5.89
CA PRO A 48 20.69 -4.46 -6.18
C PRO A 48 21.40 -5.44 -7.12
N LEU A 49 21.47 -6.71 -6.71
CA LEU A 49 22.13 -7.77 -7.48
C LEU A 49 21.09 -8.73 -8.05
N GLY A 50 21.33 -9.20 -9.28
CA GLY A 50 20.51 -10.25 -9.90
C GLY A 50 19.12 -9.79 -10.33
N SER A 51 18.17 -10.74 -10.32
CA SER A 51 16.79 -10.52 -10.76
C SER A 51 15.84 -10.77 -9.60
N ALA A 52 14.80 -9.93 -9.45
CA ALA A 52 13.72 -10.14 -8.48
C ALA A 52 12.76 -11.30 -8.86
N ARG A 53 13.09 -12.09 -9.91
CA ARG A 53 12.25 -13.19 -10.39
C ARG A 53 12.77 -14.52 -9.83
N GLU A 54 12.30 -14.84 -8.63
CA GLU A 54 12.57 -16.13 -8.01
C GLU A 54 11.30 -17.00 -7.92
N ARG A 55 11.49 -18.29 -7.70
CA ARG A 55 10.37 -19.21 -7.47
C ARG A 55 9.86 -19.04 -6.06
N PHE A 56 8.64 -18.54 -5.91
CA PHE A 56 7.94 -18.58 -4.63
C PHE A 56 7.57 -20.02 -4.27
N SER A 57 7.63 -20.33 -2.98
CA SER A 57 7.30 -21.66 -2.47
C SER A 57 5.84 -22.04 -2.80
N ILE A 58 5.62 -23.27 -3.27
CA ILE A 58 4.26 -23.79 -3.57
C ILE A 58 3.34 -23.80 -2.34
N LYS A 59 3.90 -23.75 -1.13
CA LYS A 59 3.13 -23.71 0.11
C LYS A 59 2.14 -22.53 0.13
N PHE A 60 2.49 -21.39 -0.47
CA PHE A 60 1.58 -20.24 -0.56
C PHE A 60 0.37 -20.52 -1.46
N TYR A 61 0.50 -21.39 -2.46
CA TYR A 61 -0.60 -21.83 -3.32
C TYR A 61 -1.49 -22.86 -2.63
N LEU A 62 -0.91 -23.75 -1.81
CA LEU A 62 -1.68 -24.79 -1.11
C LEU A 62 -2.58 -24.24 0.00
N VAL A 63 -2.28 -23.05 0.54
CA VAL A 63 -3.00 -22.45 1.68
C VAL A 63 -4.05 -21.43 1.25
N ALA A 64 -3.79 -20.66 0.18
CA ALA A 64 -4.64 -19.57 -0.28
C ALA A 64 -5.96 -20.07 -0.89
#